data_AF-A0AAV9D5L9-F1
#
_entry.id   AF-A0AAV9D5L9-F1
#
_cell.length_a   1.000
_cell.length_b   1.000
_cell.length_c   1.000
_cell.angle_alpha   90.00
_cell.angle_beta   90.00
_cell.angle_gamma   90.00
#
_symmetry.space_group_name_H-M   'P 1'
#
loop_
_entity.id
_entity.type
_entity.pdbx_description
1 polymer ?
#
loop_
_entity_poly.entity_id
_entity_poly.type
_entity_poly.pdbx_seq_one_letter_code
_entity_poly.pdbx_strand_id
1 'polypeptide(L)'
;MGCCLSILSLLSRDEAEELPEAPYHNFNAIVKDADDKSDLLNRVRSGGIYLDNKRMKYWVDESGSNCFMCYARSLLIVCWEDEQYWNWIPSNESGEEDVELARLRDVCWLQVHRGFDASLLSPNVNYEVVFIMTMRTSRTAGITY
;
A
#
# COMPACT_ATOMS: atom_id res chain seq x y z
N MET A 1 -17.79 17.30 -24.19
CA MET A 1 -18.63 16.10 -24.36
C MET A 1 -18.00 15.03 -23.48
N GLY A 2 -18.51 14.91 -22.26
CA GLY A 2 -17.95 14.04 -21.23
C GLY A 2 -18.79 12.77 -21.12
N CYS A 3 -18.12 11.63 -20.99
CA CYS A 3 -18.74 10.38 -20.58
C CYS A 3 -18.03 9.92 -19.30
N CYS A 4 -18.71 10.11 -18.16
CA CYS A 4 -18.43 9.35 -16.96
C CYS A 4 -19.09 7.98 -17.13
N LEU A 5 -18.31 6.91 -17.10
CA LEU A 5 -18.80 5.54 -16.97
C LEU A 5 -18.62 5.14 -15.51
N SER A 6 -19.62 5.43 -14.68
CA SER A 6 -19.79 4.79 -13.39
C SER A 6 -20.60 3.52 -13.62
N ILE A 7 -19.97 2.35 -13.50
CA ILE A 7 -20.69 1.08 -13.52
C ILE A 7 -21.40 0.93 -12.19
N LEU A 8 -22.74 1.03 -12.22
CA LEU A 8 -23.64 0.48 -11.22
C LEU A 8 -23.71 -1.04 -11.44
N SER A 9 -23.34 -1.83 -10.44
CA SER A 9 -23.82 -3.22 -10.32
C SER A 9 -24.44 -3.40 -8.94
N LEU A 10 -25.77 -3.28 -8.90
CA LEU A 10 -26.61 -3.91 -7.89
C LEU A 10 -26.61 -5.42 -8.15
N LEU A 11 -26.02 -6.20 -7.25
CA LEU A 11 -26.40 -7.59 -7.02
C LEU A 11 -26.89 -7.73 -5.59
N SER A 12 -28.01 -8.43 -5.48
CA SER A 12 -28.83 -8.58 -4.30
C SER A 12 -28.08 -9.20 -3.13
N ARG A 13 -28.35 -8.61 -1.97
CA ARG A 13 -28.25 -9.16 -0.62
C ARG A 13 -28.69 -10.62 -0.57
N ASP A 14 -27.79 -11.51 -0.13
CA ASP A 14 -28.06 -12.54 0.88
C ASP A 14 -26.73 -13.06 1.43
N GLU A 15 -26.65 -13.07 2.77
CA GLU A 15 -25.55 -13.48 3.64
C GLU A 15 -24.35 -12.52 3.71
N ALA A 16 -24.48 -11.53 4.60
CA ALA A 16 -23.31 -10.99 5.28
C ALA A 16 -22.67 -12.15 6.04
N GLU A 17 -21.67 -12.78 5.44
CA GLU A 17 -20.78 -13.70 6.14
C GLU A 17 -20.18 -12.91 7.31
N GLU A 18 -20.67 -13.17 8.53
CA GLU A 18 -20.09 -12.58 9.73
C GLU A 18 -18.62 -13.02 9.78
N LEU A 19 -17.75 -12.07 9.46
CA LEU A 19 -16.32 -12.28 9.41
C LEU A 19 -15.83 -12.87 10.73
N PRO A 20 -14.94 -13.88 10.70
CA PRO A 20 -14.61 -14.69 11.87
C PRO A 20 -14.15 -13.83 13.06
N GLU A 21 -14.73 -14.07 14.24
CA GLU A 21 -14.39 -13.45 15.53
C GLU A 21 -13.05 -13.95 16.12
N ALA A 22 -12.01 -14.09 15.30
CA ALA A 22 -10.68 -14.47 15.76
C ALA A 22 -9.68 -13.33 15.55
N PRO A 23 -8.64 -13.18 16.39
CA PRO A 23 -7.55 -12.30 16.03
C PRO A 23 -6.92 -12.84 14.74
N TYR A 24 -6.75 -11.95 13.77
CA TYR A 24 -6.15 -12.23 12.47
C TYR A 24 -4.79 -12.92 12.61
N HIS A 25 -4.33 -13.61 11.55
CA HIS A 25 -3.08 -14.36 11.61
C HIS A 25 -1.93 -13.46 12.10
N ASN A 26 -1.26 -13.87 13.19
CA ASN A 26 -0.18 -13.09 13.81
C ASN A 26 -0.54 -11.63 14.18
N PHE A 27 -1.82 -11.32 14.41
CA PHE A 27 -2.29 -9.95 14.68
C PHE A 27 -1.51 -9.24 15.78
N ASN A 28 -1.31 -9.88 16.93
CA ASN A 28 -0.59 -9.28 18.06
C ASN A 28 0.89 -8.97 17.74
N ALA A 29 1.52 -9.77 16.87
CA ALA A 29 2.88 -9.51 16.41
C ALA A 29 2.91 -8.30 15.46
N ILE A 30 1.94 -8.23 14.53
CA ILE A 30 1.82 -7.15 13.54
C ILE A 30 1.56 -5.80 14.23
N VAL A 31 0.57 -5.74 15.14
CA VAL A 31 0.15 -4.48 15.76
C VAL A 31 1.10 -3.97 16.86
N LYS A 32 2.13 -4.74 17.21
CA LYS A 32 3.15 -4.32 18.18
C LYS A 32 3.84 -3.03 17.74
N ASP A 33 4.09 -2.92 16.44
CA ASP A 33 4.79 -1.82 15.78
C ASP A 33 3.83 -0.79 15.19
N ALA A 34 2.57 -0.79 15.63
CA ALA A 34 1.58 0.21 15.22
C ALA A 34 1.95 1.59 15.76
N ASP A 35 1.89 2.58 14.86
CA ASP A 35 2.19 3.98 15.18
C ASP A 35 1.16 4.57 16.13
N ASP A 36 -0.09 4.14 15.99
CA ASP A 36 -1.20 4.48 16.87
C ASP A 36 -1.96 3.21 17.27
N LYS A 37 -2.02 2.99 18.58
CA LYS A 37 -2.58 1.78 19.21
C LYS A 37 -4.05 1.93 19.59
N SER A 38 -4.66 3.08 19.31
CA SER A 38 -6.08 3.29 19.53
C SER A 38 -6.92 2.49 18.52
N ASP A 39 -7.94 1.81 19.04
CA ASP A 39 -9.00 1.17 18.26
C ASP A 39 -8.52 0.27 17.10
N LEU A 40 -7.42 -0.46 17.33
CA LEU A 40 -6.73 -1.25 16.31
C LEU A 40 -7.64 -2.18 15.52
N LEU A 41 -8.54 -2.89 16.21
CA LEU A 41 -9.42 -3.90 15.58
C LEU A 41 -10.36 -3.25 14.56
N ASN A 42 -11.02 -2.14 14.93
CA ASN A 42 -11.95 -1.47 14.03
C ASN A 42 -11.22 -0.78 12.88
N ARG A 43 -10.05 -0.20 13.15
CA ARG A 43 -9.27 0.49 12.11
C ARG A 43 -8.69 -0.45 11.08
N VAL A 44 -8.18 -1.61 11.50
CA VAL A 44 -7.69 -2.66 10.59
C VAL A 44 -8.79 -3.13 9.63
N ARG A 45 -10.07 -3.08 10.06
CA ARG A 45 -11.24 -3.44 9.24
C ARG A 45 -11.71 -2.31 8.31
N SER A 46 -11.66 -1.05 8.75
CA SER A 46 -12.31 0.06 8.05
C SER A 46 -11.42 0.80 7.06
N GLY A 47 -10.09 0.77 7.25
CA GLY A 47 -9.17 1.51 6.38
C GLY A 47 -7.69 1.22 6.57
N GLY A 48 -7.34 0.41 7.57
CA GLY A 48 -5.98 0.05 7.92
C GLY A 48 -5.35 0.93 9.00
N ILE A 49 -4.20 0.46 9.47
CA ILE A 49 -3.33 1.14 10.43
C ILE A 49 -1.94 1.33 9.84
N TYR A 50 -1.25 2.36 10.29
CA TYR A 50 0.15 2.58 9.94
C TYR A 50 1.07 1.88 10.94
N LEU A 51 2.14 1.33 10.40
CA LEU A 51 3.20 0.65 11.11
C LEU A 51 4.53 1.31 10.73
N ASP A 52 5.49 1.22 11.65
CA ASP A 52 6.88 1.57 11.40
C ASP A 52 7.08 3.03 10.91
N ASN A 53 6.48 4.00 11.59
CA ASN A 53 6.49 5.43 11.24
C ASN A 53 5.92 5.70 9.83
N LYS A 54 4.72 5.21 9.57
CA LYS A 54 4.00 5.34 8.28
C LYS A 54 4.76 4.78 7.09
N ARG A 55 5.70 3.86 7.31
CA ARG A 55 6.45 3.17 6.25
C ARG A 55 5.73 1.93 5.72
N MET A 56 4.79 1.40 6.50
CA MET A 56 3.93 0.31 6.08
C MET A 56 2.49 0.57 6.55
N LYS A 57 1.52 0.09 5.78
CA LYS A 57 0.11 0.07 6.16
C LYS A 57 -0.38 -1.37 6.19
N TYR A 58 -1.14 -1.70 7.22
CA TYR A 58 -1.72 -3.02 7.44
C TYR A 58 -3.24 -2.90 7.56
N TRP A 59 -3.97 -3.75 6.87
CA TRP A 59 -5.41 -3.89 7.00
C TRP A 59 -5.80 -5.35 6.79
N VAL A 60 -7.06 -5.66 7.04
CA VAL A 60 -7.64 -6.95 6.74
C VAL A 60 -8.72 -6.78 5.70
N ASP A 61 -8.68 -7.61 4.67
CA ASP A 61 -9.70 -7.60 3.63
C ASP A 61 -11.01 -8.24 4.09
N GLU A 62 -11.99 -8.23 3.19
CA GLU A 62 -13.31 -8.83 3.39
C GLU A 62 -13.27 -10.35 3.58
N SER A 63 -12.15 -11.02 3.33
CA SER A 63 -12.00 -12.46 3.59
C SER A 63 -11.39 -12.75 4.97
N GLY A 64 -11.01 -11.72 5.73
CA GLY A 64 -10.26 -11.89 6.97
C GLY A 64 -8.76 -12.09 6.73
N SER A 65 -8.25 -11.87 5.52
CA SER A 65 -6.85 -12.06 5.15
C SER A 65 -6.03 -10.80 5.41
N ASN A 66 -4.81 -10.99 5.90
CA ASN A 66 -3.88 -9.90 6.15
C ASN A 66 -3.42 -9.27 4.83
N CYS A 67 -3.50 -7.95 4.74
CA CYS A 67 -3.04 -7.17 3.60
C CYS A 67 -2.03 -6.11 4.04
N PHE A 68 -1.04 -5.83 3.18
CA PHE A 68 0.03 -4.90 3.46
C PHE A 68 0.32 -3.99 2.27
N MET A 69 0.61 -2.73 2.57
CA MET A 69 1.14 -1.76 1.61
C MET A 69 2.45 -1.21 2.15
N CYS A 70 3.44 -1.12 1.26
CA CYS A 70 4.80 -0.78 1.61
C CYS A 70 5.12 0.55 0.93
N TYR A 71 5.34 1.60 1.71
CA TYR A 71 5.60 2.92 1.15
C TYR A 71 7.07 3.06 0.75
N ALA A 72 7.36 4.07 -0.06
CA ALA A 72 8.67 4.25 -0.69
C ALA A 72 9.83 4.27 0.33
N ARG A 73 9.62 4.87 1.52
CA ARG A 73 10.60 4.90 2.62
C ARG A 73 10.91 3.53 3.23
N SER A 74 10.06 2.53 3.00
CA SER A 74 10.30 1.15 3.44
C SER A 74 11.06 0.32 2.39
N LEU A 75 11.29 0.86 1.20
CA LEU A 75 11.97 0.18 0.10
C LEU A 75 13.45 0.54 0.12
N LEU A 76 14.30 -0.46 -0.09
CA LEU A 76 15.71 -0.25 -0.40
C LEU A 76 15.83 0.05 -1.89
N ILE A 77 15.91 1.34 -2.20
CA ILE A 77 16.07 1.81 -3.58
C ILE A 77 17.56 2.11 -3.81
N VAL A 78 18.13 1.73 -4.95
CA VAL A 78 19.54 2.07 -5.23
C VAL A 78 19.71 3.59 -5.26
N CYS A 79 20.76 4.07 -4.59
CA CYS A 79 21.05 5.49 -4.36
C CYS A 79 19.94 6.26 -3.61
N TRP A 80 19.14 5.59 -2.77
CA TRP A 80 17.99 6.20 -2.06
C TRP A 80 18.33 7.42 -1.17
N GLU A 81 19.55 7.50 -0.63
CA GLU A 81 20.04 8.64 0.17
C GLU A 81 20.52 9.81 -0.69
N ASP A 82 20.74 9.57 -1.98
CA ASP A 82 21.28 10.58 -2.88
C ASP A 82 20.16 11.46 -3.44
N GLU A 83 20.01 12.62 -2.82
CA GLU A 83 19.08 13.68 -3.23
C GLU A 83 19.32 14.20 -4.66
N GLN A 84 20.45 13.84 -5.29
CA GLN A 84 20.67 14.10 -6.71
C GLN A 84 19.73 13.29 -7.59
N TYR A 85 19.35 12.08 -7.17
CA TYR A 85 18.50 11.15 -7.92
C TYR A 85 17.06 11.10 -7.42
N TRP A 86 16.84 11.36 -6.13
CA TRP A 86 15.53 11.24 -5.51
C TRP A 86 15.05 12.57 -4.93
N ASN A 87 13.77 12.87 -5.16
CA ASN A 87 13.08 13.94 -4.45
C ASN A 87 11.94 13.33 -3.63
N TRP A 88 11.94 13.57 -2.32
CA TRP A 88 10.92 13.08 -1.40
C TRP A 88 9.84 14.14 -1.27
N ILE A 89 8.61 13.77 -1.63
CA ILE A 89 7.50 14.71 -1.69
C ILE A 89 6.44 14.23 -0.69
N PRO A 90 6.01 15.06 0.26
CA PRO A 90 4.89 14.71 1.12
C PRO A 90 3.66 14.46 0.24
N SER A 91 3.00 13.32 0.42
CA SER A 91 1.79 13.02 -0.33
C SER A 91 0.66 13.92 0.18
N ASN A 92 0.29 14.90 -0.65
CA ASN A 92 -1.01 15.56 -0.60
C ASN A 92 -1.95 15.03 -1.70
N GLU A 93 -1.42 14.30 -2.68
CA GLU A 93 -2.16 13.81 -3.86
C GLU A 93 -2.86 12.45 -3.61
N SER A 94 -2.45 11.66 -2.62
CA SER A 94 -2.99 10.28 -2.41
C SER A 94 -4.16 10.20 -1.41
N GLY A 95 -4.46 11.30 -0.69
CA GLY A 95 -5.41 11.29 0.42
C GLY A 95 -4.85 10.72 1.73
N GLU A 96 -3.61 10.20 1.74
CA GLU A 96 -2.93 9.72 2.95
C GLU A 96 -1.93 10.78 3.48
N GLU A 97 -2.33 11.46 4.55
CA GLU A 97 -1.53 12.52 5.20
C GLU A 97 -0.21 11.97 5.78
N ASP A 98 0.89 12.65 5.44
CA ASP A 98 2.29 12.38 5.84
C ASP A 98 2.93 11.07 5.34
N VAL A 99 2.38 10.42 4.32
CA VAL A 99 3.14 9.41 3.57
C VAL A 99 4.08 10.15 2.61
N GLU A 100 5.36 9.80 2.56
CA GLU A 100 6.29 10.38 1.57
C GLU A 100 6.31 9.56 0.27
N LEU A 101 6.16 10.24 -0.85
CA LEU A 101 6.35 9.69 -2.18
C LEU A 101 7.79 9.90 -2.65
N ALA A 102 8.39 8.86 -3.24
CA ALA A 102 9.69 8.97 -3.90
C ALA A 102 9.49 9.38 -5.36
N ARG A 103 9.98 10.57 -5.73
CA ARG A 103 10.05 11.00 -7.12
C ARG A 103 11.45 10.76 -7.65
N LEU A 104 11.54 9.87 -8.63
CA LEU A 104 12.78 9.62 -9.37
C LEU A 104 13.05 10.75 -10.36
N ARG A 105 14.30 11.23 -10.40
CA ARG A 105 14.81 12.18 -11.41
C ARG A 105 15.34 11.43 -12.63
N ASP A 106 15.85 12.15 -13.63
CA ASP A 106 16.34 11.58 -14.90
C ASP A 106 17.47 10.55 -14.67
N VAL A 107 17.11 9.29 -14.52
CA VAL A 107 18.03 8.14 -14.40
C VAL A 107 17.62 7.03 -15.36
N CYS A 108 18.58 6.18 -15.72
CA CYS A 108 18.40 5.15 -16.75
C CYS A 108 17.84 3.81 -16.25
N TRP A 109 17.67 3.62 -14.94
CA TRP A 109 17.13 2.38 -14.37
C TRP A 109 16.60 2.57 -12.95
N LEU A 110 15.64 1.73 -12.56
CA LEU A 110 15.04 1.68 -11.23
C LEU A 110 15.26 0.28 -10.64
N GLN A 111 15.96 0.20 -9.51
CA GLN A 111 16.12 -1.05 -8.76
C GLN A 111 15.58 -0.87 -7.35
N VAL A 112 14.59 -1.72 -7.01
CA VAL A 112 13.86 -1.69 -5.76
C VAL A 112 14.01 -3.04 -5.09
N HIS A 113 14.42 -3.05 -3.83
CA HIS A 113 14.45 -4.25 -3.00
C HIS A 113 13.63 -4.03 -1.74
N ARG A 114 12.99 -5.09 -1.26
CA ARG A 114 12.43 -5.14 0.09
C ARG A 114 12.39 -6.57 0.57
N GLY A 115 12.93 -6.81 1.75
CA GLY A 115 12.63 -8.02 2.50
C GLY A 115 11.24 -7.89 3.10
N PHE A 116 10.43 -8.94 3.00
CA PHE A 116 9.13 -9.02 3.66
C PHE A 116 9.07 -10.31 4.46
N ASP A 117 8.68 -10.21 5.73
CA ASP A 117 8.48 -11.38 6.58
C ASP A 117 7.18 -12.07 6.19
N ALA A 118 7.30 -13.14 5.40
CA ALA A 118 6.16 -13.91 4.92
C ALA A 118 5.37 -14.59 6.06
N SER A 119 5.93 -14.69 7.28
CA SER A 119 5.17 -15.20 8.43
C SER A 119 4.02 -14.27 8.84
N LEU A 120 4.03 -13.01 8.42
CA LEU A 120 2.94 -12.07 8.66
C LEU A 120 1.76 -12.27 7.70
N LEU A 121 1.92 -13.06 6.65
CA LEU A 121 0.87 -13.36 5.68
C LEU A 121 -0.10 -14.42 6.22
N SER A 122 -1.38 -14.30 5.88
CA SER A 122 -2.37 -15.31 6.18
C SER A 122 -2.05 -16.62 5.44
N PRO A 123 -2.11 -17.79 6.10
CA PRO A 123 -1.84 -19.06 5.45
C PRO A 123 -2.93 -19.39 4.42
N ASN A 124 -2.55 -20.14 3.37
CA ASN A 124 -3.45 -20.60 2.30
C ASN A 124 -4.11 -19.49 1.48
N VAL A 125 -3.50 -18.29 1.43
CA VAL A 125 -3.96 -17.17 0.61
C VAL A 125 -2.99 -16.96 -0.55
N ASN A 126 -3.53 -16.70 -1.74
CA ASN A 126 -2.73 -16.28 -2.90
C ASN A 126 -2.48 -14.78 -2.81
N TYR A 127 -1.21 -14.39 -2.73
CA TYR A 127 -0.81 -13.00 -2.66
C TYR A 127 -0.36 -12.48 -4.02
N GLU A 128 -0.84 -11.29 -4.38
CA GLU A 128 -0.35 -10.51 -5.51
C GLU A 128 0.53 -9.37 -5.02
N VAL A 129 1.67 -9.16 -5.67
CA VAL A 129 2.55 -8.03 -5.40
C VAL A 129 2.35 -6.98 -6.49
N VAL A 130 1.77 -5.85 -6.11
CA VAL A 130 1.44 -4.74 -7.03
C VAL A 130 2.38 -3.56 -6.76
N PHE A 131 3.00 -3.05 -7.83
CA PHE A 131 3.78 -1.81 -7.80
C PHE A 131 2.96 -0.66 -8.38
N ILE A 132 2.61 0.32 -7.55
CA ILE A 132 1.89 1.53 -7.98
C ILE A 132 2.93 2.64 -8.22
N MET A 133 3.07 3.04 -9.48
CA MET A 133 3.95 4.15 -9.89
C MET A 133 3.24 5.10 -10.83
N THR A 134 3.42 6.41 -10.61
CA THR A 134 2.88 7.45 -11.48
C THR A 134 3.99 8.03 -12.34
N MET A 135 3.88 7.83 -13.65
CA MET A 135 4.81 8.40 -14.63
C MET A 135 4.27 9.75 -15.13
N ARG A 136 5.03 10.83 -14.94
CA ARG A 136 4.73 12.13 -15.57
C ARG A 136 5.45 12.20 -16.91
N THR A 137 4.71 12.13 -18.01
CA THR A 137 5.26 12.40 -19.34
C THR A 137 5.45 13.90 -19.53
N SER A 138 6.69 14.34 -19.74
CA SER A 138 6.95 15.58 -20.47
C SER A 138 6.66 15.33 -21.96
N ARG A 139 6.05 16.30 -22.65
CA ARG A 139 5.89 16.21 -24.09
C ARG A 139 7.28 16.14 -24.76
N THR A 140 7.45 15.16 -25.65
CA THR A 140 8.56 14.90 -26.61
C THR A 140 9.76 14.15 -26.00
N ALA A 141 10.25 13.01 -26.49
CA ALA A 141 10.16 12.32 -27.79
C ALA A 141 9.81 10.83 -27.63
N GLY A 142 9.19 10.27 -28.67
CA GLY A 142 8.63 8.91 -28.69
C GLY A 142 9.64 7.82 -28.34
N ILE A 143 9.21 6.91 -27.47
CA ILE A 143 9.77 5.56 -27.38
C ILE A 143 8.86 4.70 -28.25
N THR A 144 9.38 4.26 -29.39
CA THR A 144 8.73 3.24 -30.24
C THR A 144 9.16 1.87 -29.74
N TYR A 145 8.20 0.98 -29.53
CA TYR A 145 8.41 -0.44 -29.20
C TYR A 145 8.86 -1.25 -30.41
#